data_AF-A0A2A8HDI4-F1
#
_entry.id   AF-A0A2A8HDI4-F1
#
_cell.length_a   1.000
_cell.length_b   1.000
_cell.length_c   1.000
_cell.angle_alpha   90.00
_cell.angle_beta   90.00
_cell.angle_gamma   90.00
#
_symmetry.space_group_name_H-M   'P 1'
#
loop_
_entity.id
_entity.type
_entity.pdbx_description
1 polymer ?
#
loop_
_entity_poly.entity_id
_entity_poly.type
_entity_poly.pdbx_seq_one_letter_code
_entity_poly.pdbx_strand_id
1 'polypeptide(L)'
;MRLWLTKNRRLFIIFGIISLLTLIITLYEMHLIMSNVNDLQAYATNNVVSDNLKTISLLGLFDITLFTAWICMFIFIFLKMVFPSKQILHQTLFIGDLKFLKNIPNELRKGFNKNA
;
A
#
# COMPACT_ATOMS: atom_id res chain seq x y z
N MET A 1 16.13 -8.95 -16.72
CA MET A 1 16.14 -8.50 -15.30
C MET A 1 17.14 -7.36 -15.04
N ARG A 2 18.45 -7.53 -15.29
CA ARG A 2 19.50 -6.49 -15.09
C ARG A 2 19.20 -5.15 -15.79
N LEU A 3 18.81 -5.18 -17.07
CA LEU A 3 18.44 -4.00 -17.87
C LEU A 3 17.21 -3.24 -17.34
N TRP A 4 16.26 -3.95 -16.71
CA TRP A 4 15.07 -3.34 -16.14
C TRP A 4 15.38 -2.65 -14.81
N LEU A 5 16.24 -3.27 -13.99
CA LEU A 5 16.75 -2.69 -12.74
C LEU A 5 17.57 -1.43 -13.02
N THR A 6 18.45 -1.43 -14.02
CA THR A 6 19.23 -0.24 -14.39
C THR A 6 18.33 0.88 -14.94
N LYS A 7 17.31 0.54 -15.74
CA LYS A 7 16.34 1.51 -16.26
C LYS A 7 15.46 2.14 -15.17
N ASN A 8 15.10 1.38 -14.14
CA ASN A 8 14.27 1.86 -13.02
C ASN A 8 15.09 2.19 -11.77
N ARG A 9 16.42 2.32 -11.87
CA ARG A 9 17.33 2.54 -10.72
C ARG A 9 16.90 3.74 -9.86
N ARG A 10 16.47 4.85 -10.48
CA ARG A 10 15.98 6.02 -9.75
C ARG A 10 14.76 5.71 -8.88
N LEU A 11 13.84 4.88 -9.36
CA LEU A 11 12.64 4.47 -8.63
C LEU A 11 13.01 3.69 -7.36
N PHE A 12 13.96 2.77 -7.45
CA PHE A 12 14.47 2.02 -6.30
C PHE A 12 15.25 2.89 -5.31
N ILE A 13 16.01 3.88 -5.79
CA ILE A 13 16.70 4.84 -4.92
C ILE A 13 15.69 5.69 -4.15
N ILE A 14 14.69 6.24 -4.84
CA ILE A 14 13.63 7.04 -4.21
C ILE A 14 12.88 6.19 -3.18
N PHE A 15 12.50 4.97 -3.56
CA PHE A 15 11.86 4.04 -2.64
C PHE A 15 12.73 3.76 -1.42
N GLY A 16 14.03 3.49 -1.62
CA GLY A 16 14.98 3.27 -0.52
C GLY A 16 15.13 4.45 0.43
N ILE A 17 15.17 5.69 -0.10
CA ILE A 17 15.21 6.91 0.72
C ILE A 17 13.92 7.05 1.53
N ILE A 18 12.75 6.85 0.90
CA ILE A 18 11.46 6.91 1.60
C ILE A 18 11.39 5.83 2.67
N SER A 19 11.81 4.59 2.38
CA SER A 19 11.89 3.50 3.37
C SER A 19 12.74 3.87 4.57
N LEU A 20 13.89 4.50 4.33
CA LEU A 20 14.79 4.90 5.41
C LEU A 20 14.17 6.02 6.27
N LEU A 21 13.52 6.99 5.64
CA LEU A 21 12.81 8.06 6.34
C LEU A 21 11.66 7.51 7.19
N THR A 22 10.83 6.62 6.63
CA THR A 22 9.75 5.94 7.37
C THR A 22 10.32 5.19 8.56
N LEU A 23 11.39 4.41 8.38
CA LEU A 23 12.05 3.70 9.48
C LEU A 23 12.51 4.65 10.61
N ILE A 24 13.13 5.78 10.27
CA ILE A 24 13.61 6.75 11.26
C ILE A 24 12.42 7.34 12.05
N ILE A 25 11.33 7.69 11.36
CA ILE A 25 10.13 8.24 12.00
C ILE A 25 9.50 7.23 12.94
N THR A 26 9.32 5.97 12.50
CA THR A 26 8.77 4.91 13.34
C THR A 26 9.65 4.65 14.57
N LEU A 27 10.98 4.62 14.42
CA LEU A 27 11.90 4.46 15.55
C LEU A 27 11.81 5.62 16.54
N TYR A 28 11.67 6.84 16.04
CA TYR A 28 11.47 8.03 16.87
C TYR A 28 10.14 7.98 17.62
N GLU A 29 9.06 7.56 16.96
CA GLU A 29 7.77 7.36 17.61
C GLU A 29 7.84 6.29 18.71
N MET A 30 8.46 5.13 18.45
CA MET A 30 8.66 4.10 19.47
C MET A 30 9.42 4.64 20.69
N HIS A 31 10.44 5.48 20.47
CA HIS A 31 11.17 6.12 21.55
C HIS A 31 10.29 7.09 22.36
N LEU A 32 9.44 7.87 21.70
CA LEU A 32 8.49 8.76 22.37
C LEU A 32 7.42 7.99 23.16
N ILE A 33 6.91 6.90 22.61
CA ILE A 33 5.97 6.01 23.33
C ILE A 33 6.65 5.47 24.59
N MET A 34 7.88 4.95 24.46
CA MET A 34 8.62 4.38 25.58
C MET A 34 8.92 5.41 26.67
N SER A 35 9.27 6.64 26.29
CA SER A 35 9.55 7.72 27.25
C SER A 35 8.29 8.26 27.95
N ASN A 36 7.09 7.97 27.43
CA ASN A 36 5.81 8.39 27.99
C ASN A 36 4.92 7.19 28.40
N VAL A 37 5.52 6.04 28.71
CA VAL A 37 4.79 4.83 29.16
C VAL A 37 3.88 5.09 30.37
N ASN A 38 4.32 5.92 31.30
CA ASN A 38 3.54 6.26 32.49
C ASN A 38 2.24 6.99 32.12
N ASP A 39 2.30 7.88 31.14
CA ASP A 39 1.14 8.58 30.62
C ASP A 39 0.19 7.58 29.93
N LEU A 40 0.72 6.65 29.12
CA LEU A 40 -0.07 5.57 28.53
C LEU A 40 -0.77 4.71 29.60
N GLN A 41 -0.08 4.40 30.70
CA GLN A 41 -0.66 3.65 31.81
C GLN A 41 -1.78 4.44 32.52
N ALA A 42 -1.57 5.74 32.71
CA ALA A 42 -2.58 6.63 33.28
C ALA A 42 -3.82 6.73 32.38
N TYR A 43 -3.63 6.79 31.06
CA TYR A 43 -4.72 6.69 30.09
C TYR A 43 -5.46 5.36 30.18
N ALA A 44 -4.75 4.23 30.19
CA ALA A 44 -5.37 2.91 30.25
C ALA A 44 -6.17 2.67 31.54
N THR A 45 -5.72 3.25 32.66
CA THR A 45 -6.34 3.03 33.97
C THR A 45 -7.47 4.02 34.26
N ASN A 46 -7.27 5.29 33.91
CA ASN A 46 -8.14 6.39 34.35
C ASN A 46 -8.79 7.16 33.18
N ASN A 47 -8.53 6.76 31.92
CA ASN A 47 -8.95 7.47 30.70
C ASN A 47 -8.50 8.95 30.64
N VAL A 48 -7.40 9.28 31.32
CA VAL A 48 -6.83 10.64 31.29
C VAL A 48 -5.89 10.78 30.10
N VAL A 49 -6.15 11.77 29.24
CA VAL A 49 -5.33 12.05 28.05
C VAL A 49 -4.40 13.24 28.33
N SER A 50 -3.09 12.97 28.44
CA SER A 50 -2.07 14.03 28.55
C SER A 50 -1.80 14.69 27.18
N ASP A 51 -1.23 15.90 27.19
CA ASP A 51 -0.86 16.58 25.94
C ASP A 51 0.29 15.87 25.20
N ASN A 52 1.17 15.17 25.93
CA ASN A 52 2.19 14.31 25.33
C ASN A 52 1.56 13.14 24.58
N LEU A 53 0.56 12.48 25.18
CA LEU A 53 -0.21 11.42 24.54
C LEU A 53 -0.92 11.89 23.26
N LYS A 54 -1.51 13.10 23.26
CA LYS A 54 -2.11 13.67 22.04
C LYS A 54 -1.07 13.83 20.93
N THR A 55 0.10 14.34 21.28
CA THR A 55 1.20 14.55 20.33
C THR A 55 1.72 13.23 19.76
N ILE A 56 1.92 12.23 20.63
CA ILE A 56 2.33 10.87 20.23
C ILE A 56 1.27 10.23 19.33
N SER A 57 -0.01 10.34 19.69
CA SER A 57 -1.12 9.80 18.89
C SER A 57 -1.21 10.46 17.51
N LEU A 58 -0.97 11.77 17.41
CA LEU A 58 -0.95 12.48 16.13
C LEU A 58 0.22 12.03 15.26
N LEU A 59 1.40 11.86 15.87
CA LEU A 59 2.58 11.33 15.19
C LEU A 59 2.31 9.91 14.68
N GLY A 60 1.65 9.06 15.47
CA GLY A 60 1.29 7.70 15.05
C GLY A 60 0.27 7.65 13.93
N LEU A 61 -0.71 8.54 13.89
CA LEU A 61 -1.60 8.67 12.72
C LEU A 61 -0.83 9.07 11.46
N PHE A 62 0.13 9.97 11.60
CA PHE A 62 1.01 10.35 10.50
C PHE A 62 1.88 9.16 10.04
N ASP A 63 2.46 8.39 10.97
CA ASP A 63 3.30 7.23 10.63
C ASP A 63 2.49 6.13 9.94
N ILE A 64 1.27 5.83 10.42
CA ILE A 64 0.36 4.88 9.76
C ILE A 64 0.03 5.33 8.32
N THR A 65 -0.22 6.63 8.12
CA THR A 65 -0.50 7.20 6.80
C THR A 65 0.71 7.07 5.88
N LEU A 66 1.90 7.38 6.40
CA LEU A 66 3.17 7.25 5.69
C LEU A 66 3.45 5.78 5.32
N PHE A 67 3.21 4.85 6.24
CA PHE A 67 3.38 3.42 6.03
C PHE A 67 2.40 2.88 4.98
N THR A 68 1.16 3.38 4.98
CA THR A 68 0.17 3.03 3.95
C THR A 68 0.63 3.50 2.56
N ALA A 69 1.12 4.74 2.45
CA ALA A 69 1.68 5.25 1.19
C ALA A 69 2.91 4.44 0.74
N TRP A 70 3.75 4.03 1.70
CA TRP A 70 4.91 3.19 1.45
C TRP A 70 4.52 1.81 0.89
N ILE A 71 3.52 1.14 1.48
CA ILE A 71 2.98 -0.14 0.98
C ILE A 71 2.44 0.01 -0.44
N CYS A 72 1.65 1.06 -0.70
CA CYS A 72 1.13 1.33 -2.04
C CYS A 72 2.26 1.49 -3.07
N MET A 73 3.33 2.21 -2.71
CA MET A 73 4.51 2.35 -3.58
C MET A 73 5.23 1.03 -3.78
N PHE A 74 5.38 0.22 -2.73
CA PHE A 74 6.00 -1.10 -2.80
C PHE A 74 5.22 -2.03 -3.75
N ILE A 75 3.91 -2.11 -3.60
CA ILE A 75 3.02 -2.90 -4.48
C ILE A 75 3.14 -2.40 -5.92
N PHE A 76 3.15 -1.09 -6.14
CA PHE A 76 3.32 -0.52 -7.47
C PHE A 76 4.65 -0.92 -8.13
N ILE A 77 5.75 -0.86 -7.38
CA ILE A 77 7.07 -1.28 -7.86
C ILE A 77 7.07 -2.79 -8.19
N PHE A 78 6.46 -3.59 -7.32
CA PHE A 78 6.35 -5.03 -7.51
C PHE A 78 5.54 -5.37 -8.76
N LEU A 79 4.37 -4.75 -8.94
CA LEU A 79 3.55 -4.89 -10.14
C LEU A 79 4.32 -4.49 -11.40
N LYS A 80 5.09 -3.40 -11.35
CA LYS A 80 5.92 -2.96 -12.50
C LYS A 80 7.07 -3.93 -12.79
N MET A 81 7.56 -4.65 -11.78
CA MET A 81 8.62 -5.64 -11.90
C MET A 81 8.08 -6.96 -12.49
N VAL A 82 6.93 -7.42 -12.02
CA VAL A 82 6.26 -8.64 -12.51
C VAL A 82 5.65 -8.43 -13.89
N PHE A 83 5.04 -7.27 -14.13
CA PHE A 83 4.39 -6.89 -15.37
C PHE A 83 5.09 -5.68 -16.00
N PRO A 84 6.21 -5.91 -16.72
CA PRO A 84 7.03 -4.82 -17.26
C PRO A 84 6.36 -4.03 -18.39
N SER A 85 5.24 -4.51 -18.94
CA SER A 85 4.45 -3.81 -19.94
C SER A 85 2.94 -3.89 -19.66
N LYS A 86 2.19 -2.85 -20.07
CA LYS A 86 0.73 -2.83 -20.00
C LYS A 86 0.08 -3.93 -20.85
N GLN A 87 0.73 -4.32 -21.95
CA GLN A 87 0.27 -5.43 -22.79
C GLN A 87 0.33 -6.76 -22.06
N ILE A 88 1.42 -7.03 -21.33
CA ILE A 88 1.57 -8.26 -20.56
C ILE A 88 0.52 -8.28 -19.44
N LEU A 89 0.32 -7.17 -18.71
CA LEU A 89 -0.73 -7.06 -17.69
C LEU A 89 -2.13 -7.38 -18.26
N HIS A 90 -2.47 -6.79 -19.42
CA HIS A 90 -3.75 -7.03 -20.11
C HIS A 90 -3.92 -8.49 -20.58
N GLN A 91 -2.84 -9.14 -21.02
CA GLN A 91 -2.84 -10.54 -21.42
C GLN A 91 -2.96 -11.48 -20.21
N THR A 92 -2.23 -11.24 -19.12
CA THR A 92 -2.33 -12.07 -17.91
C THR A 92 -3.64 -11.92 -17.15
N LEU A 93 -4.31 -10.76 -17.25
CA LEU A 93 -5.63 -10.56 -16.66
C LEU A 93 -6.77 -11.08 -17.56
N PHE A 94 -6.45 -11.78 -18.67
CA PHE A 94 -7.43 -12.27 -19.65
C PHE A 94 -8.38 -11.17 -20.17
N ILE A 95 -8.04 -9.88 -20.06
CA ILE A 95 -8.91 -8.76 -20.47
C ILE A 95 -9.10 -8.76 -22.00
N GLY A 96 -8.11 -9.28 -22.75
CA GLY A 96 -8.22 -9.54 -24.18
C GLY A 96 -9.24 -10.64 -24.51
N ASP A 97 -9.21 -11.75 -23.76
CA ASP A 97 -10.04 -12.93 -24.02
C ASP A 97 -11.49 -12.75 -23.52
N LEU A 98 -11.69 -12.00 -22.43
CA LEU A 98 -13.01 -11.61 -21.92
C LEU A 98 -13.69 -10.53 -22.78
N LYS A 99 -12.96 -9.91 -23.73
CA LYS A 99 -13.55 -8.93 -24.65
C LYS A 99 -14.59 -9.57 -25.57
N PHE A 100 -14.46 -10.87 -25.85
CA PHE A 100 -15.47 -11.65 -26.56
C PHE A 100 -16.80 -11.71 -25.78
N LEU A 101 -16.77 -11.81 -24.44
CA LEU A 101 -17.98 -11.82 -23.62
C LEU A 101 -18.79 -10.52 -23.76
N LYS A 102 -18.10 -9.39 -23.97
CA LYS A 102 -18.75 -8.08 -24.19
C LYS A 102 -19.47 -8.00 -25.53
N ASN A 103 -19.05 -8.81 -26.51
CA ASN A 103 -19.62 -8.89 -27.85
C ASN A 103 -20.54 -10.09 -28.05
N ILE A 104 -20.95 -10.79 -26.97
CA ILE A 104 -21.89 -11.92 -27.09
C ILE A 104 -23.23 -11.40 -27.66
N PRO A 105 -23.73 -12.01 -28.75
CA PRO A 105 -25.05 -11.69 -29.30
C PRO A 105 -26.14 -11.81 -28.24
N ASN A 106 -27.08 -10.87 -28.24
CA ASN A 106 -28.17 -10.82 -27.24
C ASN A 106 -28.98 -12.13 -27.14
N GLU A 107 -29.03 -12.94 -28.19
CA GLU A 107 -29.72 -14.23 -28.22
C GLU A 107 -29.03 -15.28 -27.32
N LEU A 108 -27.70 -15.39 -27.40
CA LEU A 108 -26.91 -16.28 -26.53
C LEU A 108 -26.93 -15.79 -25.08
N ARG A 109 -26.93 -14.47 -24.87
CA ARG A 109 -27.02 -13.86 -23.53
C ARG A 109 -28.38 -14.13 -22.87
N LYS A 110 -29.47 -14.15 -23.64
CA LYS A 110 -30.81 -14.55 -23.19
C LYS A 110 -30.93 -16.05 -22.89
N GLY A 111 -30.22 -16.89 -23.63
CA GLY A 111 -30.16 -18.35 -23.39
C GLY A 111 -29.47 -18.71 -22.07
N PHE A 112 -28.36 -18.03 -21.75
CA PHE A 112 -27.64 -18.23 -20.48
C PHE A 112 -28.45 -17.80 -19.25
N ASN A 113 -29.25 -16.73 -19.37
CA ASN A 113 -30.05 -16.21 -18.26
C ASN A 113 -31.35 -16.98 -18.00
N LYS A 114 -31.70 -17.94 -18.86
CA LYS A 114 -32.87 -18.83 -18.68
C LYS A 114 -32.54 -20.11 -17.90
N ASN A 115 -31.26 -20.42 -17.72
CA ASN A 115 -30.78 -21.62 -17.04
C ASN A 115 -30.00 -21.30 -15.74
N ALA A 116 -30.08 -20.06 -15.26
CA ALA A 116 -29.62 -19.63 -13.94
C ALA A 116 -30.84 -19.31 -13.06
#